data_AF-A0A8J3NCB9-F1
#
_entry.id   AF-A0A8J3NCB9-F1
#
_cell.length_a   1.000
_cell.length_b   1.000
_cell.length_c   1.000
_cell.angle_alpha   90.00
_cell.angle_beta   90.00
_cell.angle_gamma   90.00
#
_symmetry.space_group_name_H-M   'P 1'
#
loop_
_entity.id
_entity.type
_entity.pdbx_description
1 polymer ?
#
loop_
_entity_poly.entity_id
_entity_poly.type
_entity_poly.pdbx_seq_one_letter_code
_entity_poly.pdbx_strand_id
1 'polypeptide(L)'
;MPEGSESALVAEVARVTVASGGATADLAARLLVPPADVWYFPRFPGRTRIVGVAGLAGSVAAFVAEHRRLLVGRGLLLGTWINPATGACFLDLITQAPSRRAGLTLARRYSREDGRRIIALCNPFRGTTVPVWDDAP
;
A
#
# COMPACT_ATOMS: atom_id res chain seq x y z
N MET A 1 4.55 -14.75 22.18
CA MET A 1 3.30 -14.37 21.46
C MET A 1 3.60 -14.30 19.96
N PRO A 2 2.68 -14.67 19.06
CA PRO A 2 2.95 -15.64 18.00
C PRO A 2 3.63 -15.01 16.77
N GLU A 3 4.96 -15.13 16.71
CA GLU A 3 5.76 -14.78 15.53
C GLU A 3 5.31 -15.56 14.27
N GLY A 4 4.76 -16.76 14.46
CA GLY A 4 4.29 -17.61 13.37
C GLY A 4 3.14 -17.04 12.54
N SER A 5 2.18 -16.31 13.13
CA SER A 5 1.03 -15.82 12.37
C SER A 5 1.35 -14.57 11.54
N GLU A 6 2.29 -13.73 12.01
CA GLU A 6 2.74 -12.57 11.25
C GLU A 6 3.64 -12.99 10.09
N SER A 7 4.54 -13.96 10.33
CA SER A 7 5.36 -14.55 9.27
C SER A 7 4.49 -15.16 8.15
N ALA A 8 3.42 -15.87 8.52
CA ALA A 8 2.46 -16.40 7.56
C ALA A 8 1.76 -15.30 6.75
N LEU A 9 1.30 -14.21 7.40
CA LEU A 9 0.69 -13.09 6.70
C LEU A 9 1.66 -12.37 5.76
N VAL A 10 2.92 -12.19 6.17
CA VAL A 10 3.95 -11.58 5.32
C VAL A 10 4.20 -12.42 4.06
N ALA A 11 4.33 -13.74 4.21
CA ALA A 11 4.49 -14.65 3.08
C ALA A 11 3.26 -14.60 2.16
N GLU A 12 2.07 -14.57 2.75
CA GLU A 12 0.81 -14.52 2.02
C GLU A 12 0.62 -13.20 1.25
N VAL A 13 0.97 -12.06 1.86
CA VAL A 13 1.01 -10.76 1.17
C VAL A 13 1.89 -10.86 -0.06
N ALA A 14 3.15 -11.29 0.08
CA ALA A 14 4.07 -11.38 -1.05
C ALA A 14 3.56 -12.32 -2.15
N ARG A 15 3.00 -13.48 -1.77
CA ARG A 15 2.40 -14.44 -2.70
C ARG A 15 1.26 -13.81 -3.51
N VAL A 16 0.32 -13.14 -2.83
CA VAL A 16 -0.82 -12.48 -3.49
C VAL A 16 -0.37 -11.29 -4.33
N THR A 17 0.61 -10.52 -3.88
CA THR A 17 1.19 -9.42 -4.67
C THR A 17 1.74 -9.95 -6.00
N VAL A 18 2.50 -11.05 -5.98
CA VAL A 18 3.06 -11.65 -7.20
C VAL A 18 1.97 -12.22 -8.11
N ALA A 19 0.97 -12.89 -7.54
CA ALA A 19 -0.09 -13.53 -8.32
C ALA A 19 -1.08 -12.53 -8.94
N SER A 20 -1.40 -11.45 -8.22
CA SER A 20 -2.51 -10.54 -8.55
C SER A 20 -2.05 -9.11 -8.86
N GLY A 21 -0.74 -8.84 -8.82
CA GLY A 21 -0.17 -7.50 -9.03
C GLY A 21 -0.31 -6.56 -7.83
N GLY A 22 -0.88 -7.00 -6.70
CA GLY A 22 -1.02 -6.20 -5.51
C GLY A 22 -1.78 -6.90 -4.38
N ALA A 23 -1.60 -6.42 -3.16
CA ALA A 23 -2.27 -6.92 -1.97
C ALA A 23 -2.40 -5.81 -0.93
N THR A 24 -3.46 -5.86 -0.13
CA THR A 24 -3.64 -5.02 1.06
C THR A 24 -3.75 -5.89 2.29
N ALA A 25 -3.06 -5.52 3.37
CA ALA A 25 -3.13 -6.23 4.64
C ALA A 25 -3.35 -5.31 5.82
N ASP A 26 -4.15 -5.77 6.77
CA ASP A 26 -4.31 -5.20 8.09
C ASP A 26 -3.47 -6.05 9.07
N LEU A 27 -2.37 -5.46 9.56
CA LEU A 27 -1.45 -6.15 10.47
C LEU A 27 -2.00 -6.22 11.90
N ALA A 28 -2.90 -5.31 12.29
CA ALA A 28 -3.57 -5.36 13.58
C ALA A 28 -4.58 -6.50 13.61
N ALA A 29 -5.38 -6.63 12.55
CA ALA A 29 -6.35 -7.71 12.39
C ALA A 29 -5.74 -9.03 11.85
N ARG A 30 -4.47 -8.99 11.43
CA ARG A 30 -3.69 -10.12 10.90
C ARG A 30 -4.36 -10.80 9.71
N LEU A 31 -4.86 -10.02 8.77
CA LEU A 31 -5.58 -10.52 7.60
C LEU A 31 -5.24 -9.74 6.34
N LEU A 32 -5.44 -10.39 5.20
CA LEU A 32 -5.57 -9.70 3.92
C LEU A 32 -6.93 -9.00 3.88
N VAL A 33 -6.91 -7.74 3.47
CA VAL A 33 -8.13 -6.94 3.31
C VAL A 33 -8.69 -7.19 1.92
N PRO A 34 -9.93 -7.69 1.80
CA PRO A 34 -10.56 -7.86 0.49
C PRO A 34 -10.80 -6.49 -0.17
N PRO A 35 -10.88 -6.43 -1.51
CA PRO A 35 -11.23 -5.19 -2.20
C PRO A 35 -12.56 -4.62 -1.71
N ALA A 36 -12.55 -3.34 -1.35
CA ALA A 36 -13.73 -2.58 -0.95
C ALA A 36 -13.88 -1.34 -1.83
N ASP A 37 -15.10 -0.81 -1.95
CA ASP A 37 -15.38 0.39 -2.73
C ASP A 37 -14.90 1.67 -2.03
N VAL A 38 -13.58 1.78 -1.86
CA VAL A 38 -12.87 2.90 -1.26
C VAL A 38 -11.60 3.20 -2.05
N TRP A 39 -11.06 4.39 -1.86
CA TRP A 39 -9.87 4.86 -2.57
C TRP A 39 -8.65 4.79 -1.66
N TYR A 40 -7.67 4.00 -2.08
CA TYR A 40 -6.42 3.75 -1.38
C TYR A 40 -5.30 4.65 -1.93
N PHE A 41 -4.47 5.15 -1.02
CA PHE A 41 -3.28 5.94 -1.34
C PHE A 41 -2.31 5.96 -0.15
N PRO A 42 -1.01 6.22 -0.37
CA PRO A 42 -0.03 6.33 0.70
C PRO A 42 -0.36 7.45 1.68
N ARG A 43 -0.31 7.18 2.98
CA ARG A 43 -0.37 8.20 4.05
C ARG A 43 0.95 8.95 4.20
N PHE A 44 2.05 8.25 3.97
CA PHE A 44 3.44 8.72 4.10
C PHE A 44 4.23 8.36 2.84
N PRO A 45 4.03 9.08 1.72
CA PRO A 45 4.66 8.73 0.45
C PRO A 45 6.20 8.75 0.49
N GLY A 46 6.81 9.58 1.35
CA GLY A 46 8.25 9.58 1.63
C GLY A 46 8.77 8.26 2.17
N ARG A 47 7.90 7.46 2.80
CA ARG A 47 8.22 6.12 3.35
C ARG A 47 7.94 4.99 2.36
N THR A 48 7.42 5.26 1.18
CA THR A 48 7.22 4.24 0.15
C THR A 48 8.55 3.60 -0.22
N ARG A 49 8.63 2.28 -0.09
CA ARG A 49 9.78 1.49 -0.53
C ARG A 49 9.50 0.88 -1.90
N ILE A 50 10.48 0.98 -2.79
CA ILE A 50 10.43 0.36 -4.13
C ILE A 50 11.43 -0.79 -4.12
N VAL A 51 10.96 -2.00 -4.43
CA VAL A 51 11.76 -3.23 -4.43
C VAL A 51 11.49 -4.06 -5.70
N GLY A 52 12.37 -5.01 -5.99
CA GLY A 52 12.11 -6.04 -6.99
C GLY A 52 11.14 -7.10 -6.47
N VAL A 53 10.53 -7.85 -7.38
CA VAL A 53 9.69 -9.02 -7.02
C VAL A 53 10.52 -10.18 -6.47
N ALA A 54 11.80 -10.29 -6.86
CA ALA A 54 12.73 -11.24 -6.28
C ALA A 54 12.99 -10.88 -4.81
N GLY A 55 12.72 -11.81 -3.89
CA GLY A 55 12.88 -11.58 -2.46
C GLY A 55 11.81 -10.68 -1.83
N LEU A 56 10.64 -10.54 -2.48
CA LEU A 56 9.55 -9.68 -2.01
C LEU A 56 9.14 -9.99 -0.56
N ALA A 57 9.04 -11.27 -0.17
CA ALA A 57 8.69 -11.66 1.20
C ALA A 57 9.65 -11.08 2.25
N GLY A 58 10.96 -11.08 1.98
CA GLY A 58 11.96 -10.47 2.86
C GLY A 58 11.82 -8.95 2.92
N SER A 59 11.55 -8.31 1.77
CA SER A 59 11.31 -6.87 1.71
C SER A 59 10.06 -6.44 2.48
N VAL A 60 8.97 -7.23 2.39
CA VAL A 60 7.74 -7.04 3.14
C VAL A 60 8.00 -7.22 4.64
N ALA A 61 8.71 -8.29 5.04
CA ALA A 61 9.07 -8.52 6.44
C ALA A 61 9.84 -7.32 7.03
N ALA A 62 10.86 -6.84 6.32
CA ALA A 62 11.66 -5.70 6.74
C ALA A 62 10.82 -4.41 6.83
N PHE A 63 9.91 -4.19 5.89
CA PHE A 63 9.03 -3.02 5.89
C PHE A 63 8.03 -3.06 7.07
N VAL A 64 7.45 -4.22 7.34
CA VAL A 64 6.55 -4.43 8.49
C VAL A 64 7.29 -4.21 9.80
N ALA A 65 8.51 -4.73 9.94
CA ALA A 65 9.33 -4.55 11.15
C ALA A 65 9.63 -3.06 11.40
N GLU A 66 10.05 -2.32 10.37
CA GLU A 66 10.37 -0.90 10.46
C GLU A 66 9.15 -0.03 10.82
N HIS A 67 7.97 -0.40 10.32
CA HIS A 67 6.76 0.41 10.47
C HIS A 67 5.69 -0.21 11.39
N ARG A 68 6.07 -1.20 12.19
CA ARG A 68 5.15 -1.97 13.05
C ARG A 68 4.22 -1.10 13.87
N ARG A 69 4.76 -0.05 14.51
CA ARG A 69 3.98 0.87 15.34
C ARG A 69 2.87 1.59 14.57
N LEU A 70 3.10 1.90 13.30
CA LEU A 70 2.13 2.58 12.44
C LEU A 70 1.06 1.60 11.93
N LEU A 71 1.49 0.39 11.53
CA LEU A 71 0.63 -0.65 10.99
C LEU A 71 -0.29 -1.29 12.04
N VAL A 72 0.15 -1.37 13.29
CA VAL A 72 -0.65 -1.96 14.39
C VAL A 72 -1.36 -0.89 15.24
N GLY A 73 -0.76 0.30 15.38
CA GLY A 73 -1.23 1.30 16.35
C GLY A 73 -2.06 2.45 15.78
N ARG A 74 -2.12 2.65 14.46
CA ARG A 74 -2.76 3.83 13.84
C ARG A 74 -3.78 3.51 12.75
N GLY A 75 -4.19 2.25 12.60
CA GLY A 75 -5.17 1.84 11.58
C GLY A 75 -4.69 2.07 10.15
N LEU A 76 -3.37 2.11 9.92
CA LEU A 76 -2.80 2.11 8.58
C LEU A 76 -2.67 0.67 8.10
N LEU A 77 -2.83 0.51 6.79
CA LEU A 77 -2.69 -0.78 6.15
C LEU A 77 -1.35 -0.88 5.44
N LEU A 78 -0.88 -2.11 5.28
CA LEU A 78 0.19 -2.40 4.33
C LEU A 78 -0.43 -2.49 2.94
N GLY A 79 0.03 -1.65 2.03
CA GLY A 79 -0.26 -1.75 0.61
C GLY A 79 0.93 -2.29 -0.17
N THR A 80 0.66 -3.17 -1.12
CA THR A 80 1.64 -3.60 -2.11
C THR A 80 1.07 -3.52 -3.51
N TRP A 81 1.90 -3.13 -4.47
CA TRP A 81 1.49 -3.04 -5.88
C TRP A 81 2.69 -3.20 -6.81
N ILE A 82 2.54 -3.97 -7.88
CA ILE A 82 3.54 -4.12 -8.94
C ILE A 82 3.17 -3.17 -10.08
N ASN A 83 4.10 -2.28 -10.41
CA ASN A 83 3.99 -1.46 -11.60
C ASN A 83 4.21 -2.36 -12.84
N PRO A 84 3.20 -2.54 -13.71
CA PRO A 84 3.29 -3.46 -14.85
C PRO A 84 4.31 -3.00 -15.91
N ALA A 85 4.63 -1.71 -15.97
CA ALA A 85 5.58 -1.17 -16.95
C ALA A 85 7.04 -1.40 -16.54
N THR A 86 7.34 -1.35 -15.24
CA THR A 86 8.73 -1.45 -14.73
C THR A 86 9.01 -2.77 -14.01
N GLY A 87 7.97 -3.54 -13.65
CA GLY A 87 8.07 -4.71 -12.79
C GLY A 87 8.44 -4.39 -11.34
N ALA A 88 8.56 -3.12 -10.97
CA ALA A 88 8.91 -2.71 -9.62
C ALA A 88 7.71 -2.87 -8.68
N CYS A 89 7.96 -3.42 -7.49
CA CYS A 89 6.97 -3.53 -6.43
C CYS A 89 7.11 -2.37 -5.45
N PHE A 90 5.98 -1.72 -5.16
CA PHE A 90 5.85 -0.65 -4.20
C PHE A 90 5.31 -1.22 -2.89
N LEU A 91 5.90 -0.83 -1.77
CA LEU A 91 5.43 -1.11 -0.42
C LEU A 91 5.07 0.21 0.25
N ASP A 92 3.81 0.32 0.65
CA ASP A 92 3.22 1.56 1.12
C ASP A 92 2.57 1.40 2.49
N LEU A 93 2.65 2.47 3.29
CA LEU A 93 1.74 2.69 4.41
C LEU A 93 0.50 3.40 3.87
N ILE A 94 -0.57 2.65 3.61
CA ILE A 94 -1.76 3.19 2.93
C ILE A 94 -2.86 3.55 3.91
N THR A 95 -3.68 4.50 3.47
CA THR A 95 -4.96 4.86 4.09
C THR A 95 -6.06 4.86 3.04
N GLN A 96 -7.29 5.15 3.45
CA GLN A 96 -8.47 5.03 2.61
C GLN A 96 -9.31 6.32 2.65
N ALA A 97 -10.05 6.57 1.57
CA ALA A 97 -11.09 7.59 1.52
C ALA A 97 -12.37 7.03 0.88
N PRO A 98 -13.56 7.46 1.34
CA PRO A 98 -14.84 6.93 0.84
C PRO A 98 -15.20 7.42 -0.57
N SER A 99 -14.48 8.40 -1.12
CA SER A 99 -14.73 8.92 -2.46
C SER A 99 -13.45 9.38 -3.14
N ARG A 100 -13.46 9.39 -4.48
CA ARG A 100 -12.35 9.87 -5.32
C ARG A 100 -11.96 11.30 -4.93
N ARG A 101 -12.94 12.18 -4.79
CA ARG A 101 -12.74 13.59 -4.43
C ARG A 101 -12.04 13.73 -3.08
N ALA A 102 -12.54 13.06 -2.05
CA ALA A 102 -11.93 13.09 -0.72
C ALA A 102 -10.50 12.52 -0.75
N GLY A 103 -10.30 11.42 -1.45
CA GLY A 103 -8.98 10.82 -1.62
C GLY A 103 -8.00 11.79 -2.30
N LEU A 104 -8.39 12.45 -3.40
CA LEU A 104 -7.54 13.40 -4.13
C LEU A 104 -7.11 14.56 -3.22
N THR A 105 -8.05 15.11 -2.45
CA THR A 105 -7.76 16.17 -1.47
C THR A 105 -6.74 15.71 -0.43
N LEU A 106 -6.93 14.52 0.15
CA LEU A 106 -6.05 13.97 1.17
C LEU A 106 -4.66 13.61 0.60
N ALA A 107 -4.60 12.95 -0.54
CA ALA A 107 -3.36 12.58 -1.20
C ALA A 107 -2.50 13.82 -1.53
N ARG A 108 -3.10 14.88 -2.06
CA ARG A 108 -2.38 16.14 -2.32
C ARG A 108 -1.87 16.79 -1.04
N ARG A 109 -2.63 16.74 0.05
CA ARG A 109 -2.20 17.22 1.36
C ARG A 109 -0.99 16.41 1.86
N TYR A 110 -1.09 15.09 1.89
CA TYR A 110 -0.03 14.21 2.38
C TYR A 110 1.24 14.27 1.53
N SER A 111 1.06 14.46 0.23
CA SER A 111 2.17 14.69 -0.68
C SER A 111 2.97 15.95 -0.34
N ARG A 112 2.29 17.05 0.04
CA ARG A 112 2.96 18.29 0.48
C ARG A 112 3.61 18.13 1.86
N GLU A 113 2.91 17.50 2.80
CA GLU A 113 3.41 17.28 4.16
C GLU A 113 4.70 16.46 4.18
N ASP A 114 4.77 15.42 3.35
CA ASP A 114 5.86 14.43 3.38
C ASP A 114 6.92 14.69 2.28
N GLY A 115 6.76 15.74 1.49
CA GLY A 115 7.72 16.16 0.45
C GLY A 115 7.86 15.20 -0.74
N ARG A 116 6.98 14.22 -0.89
CA ARG A 116 6.99 13.26 -2.01
C ARG A 116 5.65 13.21 -2.71
N ARG A 117 5.70 13.15 -4.04
CA ARG A 117 4.51 13.12 -4.90
C ARG A 117 3.79 11.77 -4.77
N ILE A 118 2.52 11.79 -4.36
CA ILE A 118 1.59 10.67 -4.59
C ILE A 118 1.07 10.83 -6.01
N ILE A 119 1.32 9.86 -6.87
CA ILE A 119 1.01 9.98 -8.30
C ILE A 119 -0.38 9.44 -8.66
N ALA A 120 -0.90 8.49 -7.89
CA ALA A 120 -2.19 7.87 -8.17
C ALA A 120 -2.96 7.48 -6.90
N LEU A 121 -4.28 7.36 -7.04
CA LEU A 121 -5.16 6.65 -6.12
C LEU A 121 -5.66 5.38 -6.81
N CYS A 122 -5.83 4.31 -6.04
CA CYS A 122 -6.39 3.05 -6.53
C CYS A 122 -7.71 2.74 -5.84
N ASN A 123 -8.70 2.25 -6.59
CA ASN A 123 -9.88 1.58 -6.08
C ASN A 123 -9.89 0.15 -6.66
N PRO A 124 -9.41 -0.85 -5.90
CA PRO A 124 -9.28 -2.22 -6.39
C PRO A 124 -10.65 -2.89 -6.62
N PHE A 125 -11.70 -2.50 -5.88
CA PHE A 125 -13.05 -3.01 -6.11
C PHE A 125 -13.58 -2.62 -7.49
N ARG A 126 -13.27 -1.40 -7.94
CA ARG A 126 -13.62 -0.90 -9.28
C ARG A 126 -12.58 -1.22 -10.36
N GLY A 127 -11.48 -1.88 -10.02
CA GLY A 127 -10.34 -2.08 -10.93
C GLY A 127 -9.80 -0.77 -11.52
N THR A 128 -9.91 0.35 -10.79
CA THR A 128 -9.66 1.69 -11.32
C THR A 128 -8.50 2.36 -10.58
N THR A 129 -7.56 2.91 -11.33
CA THR A 129 -6.50 3.78 -10.82
C THR A 129 -6.64 5.15 -11.47
N VAL A 130 -6.61 6.23 -10.67
CA VAL A 130 -6.70 7.60 -11.19
C VAL A 130 -5.46 8.39 -10.81
N PRO A 131 -4.97 9.26 -11.71
CA PRO A 131 -3.88 10.16 -11.37
C PRO A 131 -4.33 11.15 -10.30
N VAL A 132 -3.42 11.50 -9.39
CA VAL A 132 -3.64 12.55 -8.38
C VAL A 132 -3.52 13.94 -8.98
N TRP A 133 -2.71 14.02 -10.01
CA TRP A 133 -2.33 15.23 -10.71
C TRP A 133 -2.60 14.99 -12.17
N ASP A 134 -3.40 15.86 -12.76
CA ASP A 134 -3.55 15.93 -14.19
C ASP A 134 -2.35 16.74 -14.70
N ASP A 135 -1.17 16.11 -14.78
CA ASP A 135 -0.14 16.62 -15.67
C ASP A 135 -0.57 16.17 -17.07
N ALA A 136 -1.59 16.84 -17.62
CA ALA A 136 -1.70 16.86 -19.06
C ALA A 136 -0.42 17.56 -19.56
N PRO A 137 0.31 16.98 -20.54
CA PRO A 137 1.23 17.80 -21.33
C PRO A 137 0.49 18.98 -21.96
#